data_AF-A0A2E6ZKU3-F1
#
_entry.id   AF-A0A2E6ZKU3-F1
#
_cell.length_a   1.000
_cell.length_b   1.000
_cell.length_c   1.000
_cell.angle_alpha   90.00
_cell.angle_beta   90.00
_cell.angle_gamma   90.00
#
_symmetry.space_group_name_H-M   'P 1'
#
loop_
_entity.id
_entity.type
_entity.pdbx_description
1 polymer ?
#
loop_
_entity_poly.entity_id
_entity_poly.type
_entity_poly.pdbx_seq_one_letter_code
_entity_poly.pdbx_strand_id
1 'polypeptide(L)'
;MADRKWLDNAFWETPRKHILNCISEEDVGGKVRRSVHKLDKFDSDGTENQLFRECVDFLGIEAIDASTARRYETKAKEAEVVKQKRIEESNSKKLEKLFEYKLETFEIPEIKQSKNRALKSKLRRSKSIPEVNLYAIMLVKETIENAEQE
;
A
#
# COMPACT_ATOMS: atom_id res chain seq x y z
N MET A 1 -43.99 -15.72 -2.87
CA MET A 1 -42.56 -15.81 -3.20
C MET A 1 -41.96 -14.48 -2.78
N ALA A 2 -40.91 -14.47 -1.96
CA ALA A 2 -40.35 -13.20 -1.48
C ALA A 2 -39.79 -12.41 -2.67
N ASP A 3 -40.17 -11.13 -2.81
CA ASP A 3 -39.67 -10.21 -3.82
C ASP A 3 -38.20 -9.86 -3.51
N ARG A 4 -37.31 -10.80 -3.82
CA ARG A 4 -35.86 -10.59 -3.74
C ARG A 4 -35.39 -9.94 -5.04
N LYS A 5 -34.74 -8.78 -4.92
CA LYS A 5 -34.11 -8.09 -6.04
C LYS A 5 -32.60 -8.13 -5.91
N TRP A 6 -31.89 -8.49 -6.98
CA TRP A 6 -30.42 -8.47 -7.01
C TRP A 6 -29.90 -7.12 -7.49
N LEU A 7 -28.79 -6.66 -6.89
CA LEU A 7 -28.09 -5.44 -7.31
C LEU A 7 -27.06 -5.73 -8.42
N ASP A 8 -26.80 -4.73 -9.26
CA ASP A 8 -25.93 -4.79 -10.45
C ASP A 8 -24.42 -4.82 -10.17
N ASN A 9 -24.05 -4.82 -8.89
CA ASN A 9 -22.67 -4.81 -8.41
C ASN A 9 -22.10 -6.19 -8.12
N ALA A 10 -22.78 -7.26 -8.55
CA ALA A 10 -22.28 -8.61 -8.41
C ALA A 10 -21.00 -8.81 -9.24
N PHE A 11 -20.06 -9.60 -8.70
CA PHE A 11 -18.78 -9.86 -9.35
C PHE A 11 -18.24 -11.26 -9.01
N TRP A 12 -17.45 -11.81 -9.94
CA TRP A 12 -16.73 -13.06 -9.73
C TRP A 12 -15.51 -12.83 -8.84
N GLU A 13 -15.39 -13.63 -7.77
CA GLU A 13 -14.20 -13.57 -6.90
C GLU A 13 -13.00 -14.28 -7.53
N THR A 14 -13.27 -15.32 -8.32
CA THR A 14 -12.25 -16.17 -8.94
C THR A 14 -12.34 -16.13 -10.46
N PRO A 15 -11.20 -16.27 -11.18
CA PRO A 15 -11.21 -16.35 -12.65
C PRO A 15 -12.02 -17.52 -13.21
N ARG A 16 -12.17 -18.60 -12.41
CA ARG A 16 -12.97 -19.78 -12.78
C ARG A 16 -14.48 -19.56 -12.65
N LYS A 17 -14.93 -18.40 -12.15
CA LYS A 17 -16.35 -18.00 -12.01
C LYS A 17 -17.19 -18.98 -11.17
N HIS A 18 -16.58 -19.62 -10.18
CA HIS A 18 -17.29 -20.49 -9.24
C HIS A 18 -17.77 -19.76 -7.99
N ILE A 19 -17.18 -18.62 -7.67
CA ILE A 19 -17.54 -17.85 -6.47
C ILE A 19 -18.07 -16.49 -6.90
N LEU A 20 -19.32 -16.22 -6.56
CA LEU A 20 -20.06 -14.99 -6.86
C LEU A 20 -20.28 -14.20 -5.59
N ASN A 21 -19.80 -12.96 -5.57
CA ASN A 21 -20.19 -11.99 -4.55
C ASN A 21 -21.34 -11.16 -5.09
N CYS A 22 -22.46 -11.11 -4.38
CA CYS A 22 -23.66 -10.41 -4.81
C CYS A 22 -24.42 -9.83 -3.62
N ILE A 23 -25.28 -8.85 -3.88
CA ILE A 23 -26.11 -8.21 -2.86
C ILE A 23 -27.56 -8.34 -3.29
N SER A 24 -28.41 -8.78 -2.36
CA SER A 24 -29.86 -8.84 -2.56
C SER A 24 -30.57 -7.85 -1.64
N GLU A 25 -31.66 -7.26 -2.15
CA GLU A 25 -32.61 -6.45 -1.41
C GLU A 25 -33.93 -7.20 -1.28
N GLU A 26 -34.48 -7.27 -0.08
CA GLU A 26 -35.79 -7.86 0.21
C GLU A 26 -36.62 -6.85 1.02
N ASP A 27 -37.90 -6.66 0.66
CA ASP A 27 -38.82 -5.87 1.47
C ASP A 27 -39.46 -6.74 2.55
N VAL A 28 -39.09 -6.46 3.81
CA VAL A 28 -39.67 -7.14 4.97
C VAL A 28 -40.50 -6.12 5.76
N GLY A 29 -41.79 -6.07 5.46
CA GLY A 29 -42.75 -5.24 6.20
C GLY A 29 -42.55 -3.72 6.02
N GLY A 30 -42.18 -3.28 4.81
CA GLY A 30 -41.95 -1.87 4.46
C GLY A 30 -40.52 -1.39 4.74
N LYS A 31 -39.59 -2.31 5.06
CA LYS A 31 -38.17 -2.01 5.25
C LYS A 31 -37.34 -2.83 4.28
N VAL A 32 -36.55 -2.14 3.46
CA VAL A 32 -35.59 -2.75 2.54
C VAL A 32 -34.42 -3.31 3.35
N ARG A 33 -34.31 -4.65 3.41
CA ARG A 33 -33.18 -5.35 4.00
C ARG A 33 -32.18 -5.70 2.91
N ARG A 34 -30.94 -5.23 3.05
CA ARG A 34 -29.81 -5.63 2.22
C ARG A 34 -29.07 -6.81 2.84
N SER A 35 -28.82 -7.84 2.04
CA SER A 35 -28.03 -9.00 2.42
C SER A 35 -26.85 -9.15 1.46
N VAL A 36 -25.65 -9.31 2.01
CA VAL A 36 -24.42 -9.56 1.24
C VAL A 36 -24.17 -11.06 1.21
N HIS A 37 -24.01 -11.60 0.02
CA HIS A 37 -23.84 -13.04 -0.20
C HIS A 37 -22.50 -13.33 -0.86
N LYS A 38 -21.87 -14.40 -0.41
CA LYS A 38 -20.75 -15.06 -1.08
C LYS A 38 -21.21 -16.47 -1.44
N LEU A 39 -21.58 -16.66 -2.70
CA LEU A 39 -22.20 -17.88 -3.20
C LEU A 39 -21.16 -18.67 -3.99
N ASP A 40 -21.01 -19.95 -3.68
CA ASP A 40 -20.32 -20.89 -4.56
C ASP A 40 -21.34 -21.44 -5.59
N LYS A 41 -20.85 -21.89 -6.74
CA LYS A 41 -21.65 -22.55 -7.77
C LYS A 41 -22.25 -23.85 -7.26
N PHE A 42 -21.54 -24.55 -6.36
CA PHE A 42 -21.98 -25.80 -5.76
C PHE A 42 -22.05 -25.68 -4.24
N ASP A 43 -23.09 -26.25 -3.64
CA ASP A 43 -23.20 -26.39 -2.19
C ASP A 43 -22.23 -27.46 -1.66
N SER A 44 -22.14 -27.58 -0.32
CA SER A 44 -21.28 -28.58 0.35
C SER A 44 -21.51 -30.02 -0.14
N ASP A 45 -22.73 -30.29 -0.59
CA ASP A 45 -23.20 -31.62 -0.99
C ASP A 45 -22.98 -31.88 -2.50
N GLY A 46 -22.36 -30.93 -3.20
CA GLY A 46 -22.09 -31.02 -4.64
C GLY A 46 -23.27 -30.68 -5.54
N THR A 47 -24.42 -30.33 -4.96
CA THR A 47 -25.61 -29.84 -5.69
C THR A 47 -25.42 -28.40 -6.15
N GLU A 48 -26.03 -28.00 -7.27
CA GLU A 48 -26.00 -26.61 -7.73
C GLU A 48 -26.69 -25.68 -6.73
N ASN A 49 -26.00 -24.60 -6.36
CA ASN A 49 -26.54 -23.61 -5.44
C ASN A 49 -27.66 -22.81 -6.15
N GLN A 50 -28.87 -22.88 -5.60
CA GLN A 50 -30.05 -22.24 -6.20
C GLN A 50 -29.96 -20.71 -6.21
N LEU A 51 -29.38 -20.11 -5.15
CA LEU A 51 -29.19 -18.67 -5.06
C LEU A 51 -28.18 -18.16 -6.07
N PHE A 52 -27.13 -18.95 -6.31
CA PHE A 52 -26.13 -18.64 -7.34
C PHE A 52 -26.81 -18.56 -8.70
N ARG A 53 -27.61 -19.57 -9.03
CA ARG A 53 -28.32 -19.64 -10.31
C ARG A 53 -29.34 -18.52 -10.46
N GLU A 54 -30.15 -18.27 -9.43
CA GLU A 54 -31.11 -17.16 -9.39
C GLU A 54 -30.45 -15.80 -9.66
N CYS A 55 -29.31 -15.53 -9.01
CA CYS A 55 -28.58 -14.28 -9.20
C CYS A 55 -28.00 -14.14 -10.62
N VAL A 56 -27.41 -15.21 -11.15
CA VAL A 56 -26.85 -15.23 -12.51
C VAL A 56 -27.94 -15.08 -13.56
N ASP A 57 -29.09 -15.73 -13.38
CA ASP A 57 -30.22 -15.64 -14.30
C ASP A 57 -30.86 -14.24 -14.26
N PHE A 58 -30.92 -13.61 -13.07
CA PHE A 58 -31.47 -12.25 -12.91
C PHE A 58 -30.56 -11.15 -13.48
N LEU A 59 -29.25 -11.20 -13.21
CA LEU A 59 -28.30 -10.15 -13.62
C LEU A 59 -27.70 -10.38 -15.01
N GLY A 60 -27.58 -11.64 -15.42
CA GLY A 60 -26.86 -12.04 -16.62
C GLY A 60 -25.34 -12.09 -16.41
N ILE A 61 -24.70 -13.08 -17.05
CA ILE A 61 -23.25 -13.31 -16.96
C ILE A 61 -22.46 -12.10 -17.48
N GLU A 62 -22.93 -11.45 -18.54
CA GLU A 62 -22.26 -10.30 -19.15
C GLU A 62 -22.18 -9.10 -18.20
N ALA A 63 -23.26 -8.83 -17.45
CA ALA A 63 -23.27 -7.74 -16.47
C ALA A 63 -22.29 -8.03 -15.32
N ILE A 64 -22.27 -9.28 -14.83
CA ILE A 64 -21.35 -9.71 -13.78
C ILE A 64 -19.90 -9.66 -14.28
N ASP A 65 -19.63 -10.08 -15.52
CA ASP A 65 -18.30 -10.00 -16.14
C ASP A 65 -17.83 -8.53 -16.27
N ALA A 66 -18.70 -7.63 -16.73
CA ALA A 66 -18.40 -6.20 -16.84
C ALA A 66 -18.13 -5.56 -15.46
N SER A 67 -18.93 -5.89 -14.45
CA SER A 67 -18.71 -5.42 -13.07
C SER A 67 -17.43 -6.00 -12.46
N THR A 68 -17.10 -7.26 -12.77
CA THR A 68 -15.85 -7.91 -12.38
C THR A 68 -14.64 -7.21 -12.98
N ALA A 69 -14.65 -6.94 -14.28
CA ALA A 69 -13.56 -6.23 -14.97
C ALA A 69 -13.34 -4.82 -14.40
N ARG A 70 -14.44 -4.05 -14.23
CA ARG A 70 -14.38 -2.71 -13.61
C ARG A 70 -13.78 -2.75 -12.21
N ARG A 71 -14.14 -3.75 -11.40
CA ARG A 71 -13.60 -3.93 -10.05
C ARG A 71 -12.11 -4.23 -10.06
N TYR A 72 -11.65 -5.13 -10.92
CA TYR A 72 -10.22 -5.43 -11.06
C TYR A 72 -9.43 -4.20 -11.47
N GLU A 73 -9.91 -3.44 -12.46
CA GLU A 73 -9.26 -2.21 -12.91
C GLU A 73 -9.18 -1.17 -11.78
N THR A 74 -10.28 -0.99 -11.04
CA THR A 74 -10.35 -0.06 -9.92
C THR A 74 -9.39 -0.47 -8.80
N LYS A 75 -9.38 -1.76 -8.44
CA LYS A 75 -8.47 -2.29 -7.42
C LYS A 75 -7.01 -2.21 -7.82
N ALA A 76 -6.70 -2.42 -9.10
CA ALA A 76 -5.35 -2.23 -9.62
C ALA A 76 -4.91 -0.76 -9.51
N LYS A 77 -5.76 0.19 -9.93
CA LYS A 77 -5.49 1.63 -9.79
C LYS A 77 -5.34 2.06 -8.32
N GLU A 78 -6.20 1.58 -7.43
CA GLU A 78 -6.09 1.83 -5.98
C GLU A 78 -4.77 1.28 -5.42
N ALA A 79 -4.39 0.07 -5.80
CA ALA A 79 -3.14 -0.55 -5.35
C ALA A 79 -1.91 0.23 -5.84
N GLU A 80 -1.93 0.70 -7.09
CA GLU A 80 -0.89 1.57 -7.67
C GLU A 80 -0.74 2.86 -6.84
N VAL A 81 -1.84 3.55 -6.55
CA VAL A 81 -1.85 4.79 -5.77
C VAL A 81 -1.35 4.56 -4.34
N VAL A 82 -1.79 3.49 -3.68
CA VAL A 82 -1.33 3.15 -2.33
C VAL A 82 0.16 2.81 -2.33
N LYS A 83 0.64 2.06 -3.32
CA LYS A 83 2.06 1.73 -3.48
C LYS A 83 2.88 3.00 -3.66
N GLN A 84 2.43 3.93 -4.50
CA GLN A 84 3.11 5.19 -4.75
C GLN A 84 3.20 6.05 -3.48
N LYS A 85 2.09 6.22 -2.75
CA LYS A 85 2.08 6.93 -1.46
C LYS A 85 3.04 6.31 -0.44
N ARG A 86 3.07 4.98 -0.33
CA ARG A 86 4.00 4.28 0.58
C ARG A 86 5.47 4.50 0.20
N ILE A 87 5.79 4.53 -1.09
CA ILE A 87 7.15 4.81 -1.57
C ILE A 87 7.53 6.25 -1.21
N GLU A 88 6.63 7.21 -1.45
CA GLU A 88 6.84 8.63 -1.11
C GLU A 88 7.03 8.82 0.40
N GLU A 89 6.17 8.25 1.23
CA GLU A 89 6.29 8.29 2.69
C GLU A 89 7.59 7.64 3.17
N SER A 90 7.97 6.48 2.62
CA SER A 90 9.22 5.82 2.98
C SER A 90 10.44 6.67 2.61
N ASN A 91 10.42 7.29 1.42
CA ASN A 91 11.48 8.17 0.99
C ASN A 91 11.57 9.43 1.86
N SER A 92 10.42 10.03 2.21
CA SER A 92 10.37 11.18 3.14
C SER A 92 10.98 10.83 4.49
N LYS A 93 10.59 9.70 5.09
CA LYS A 93 11.15 9.23 6.37
C LYS A 93 12.65 8.97 6.30
N LYS A 94 13.15 8.41 5.19
CA LYS A 94 14.58 8.20 4.97
C LYS A 94 15.34 9.53 4.88
N LEU A 95 14.78 10.53 4.20
CA LEU A 95 15.38 11.85 4.09
C LEU A 95 15.41 12.59 5.42
N GLU A 96 14.32 12.52 6.19
CA GLU A 96 14.23 13.06 7.55
C GLU A 96 15.28 12.42 8.46
N LYS A 97 15.35 11.09 8.49
CA LYS A 97 16.36 10.36 9.26
C LYS A 97 17.79 10.73 8.83
N LEU A 98 18.04 10.88 7.54
CA LEU A 98 19.36 11.31 7.04
C LEU A 98 19.69 12.74 7.48
N PHE A 99 18.70 13.62 7.49
CA PHE A 99 18.87 15.00 7.90
C PHE A 99 19.17 15.11 9.40
N GLU A 100 18.39 14.43 10.25
CA GLU A 100 18.62 14.33 11.68
C GLU A 100 20.02 13.76 11.98
N TYR A 101 20.37 12.64 11.36
CA TYR A 101 21.67 12.00 11.52
C TYR A 101 22.85 12.92 11.15
N LYS A 102 22.69 13.73 10.09
CA LYS A 102 23.70 14.74 9.73
C LYS A 102 23.83 15.82 10.80
N LEU A 103 22.71 16.32 11.33
CA LEU A 103 22.74 17.33 12.39
C LEU A 103 23.48 16.80 13.61
N GLU A 104 23.13 15.60 14.07
CA GLU A 104 23.81 14.92 15.18
C GLU A 104 25.32 14.77 14.90
N THR A 105 25.69 14.34 13.69
CA THR A 105 27.09 14.19 13.28
C THR A 105 27.84 15.53 13.31
N PHE A 106 27.19 16.65 12.99
CA PHE A 106 27.82 17.98 13.06
C PHE A 106 28.02 18.48 14.50
N GLU A 107 27.27 17.96 15.46
CA GLU A 107 27.42 18.32 16.88
C GLU A 107 28.58 17.59 17.57
N ILE A 108 29.14 16.54 16.95
CA ILE A 108 30.34 15.85 17.44
C ILE A 108 31.50 16.87 17.60
N PRO A 109 32.11 17.02 18.79
CA PRO A 109 33.08 18.08 19.08
C PRO A 109 34.23 18.18 18.07
N GLU A 110 34.83 17.04 17.72
CA GLU A 110 35.95 16.92 16.79
C GLU A 110 35.57 17.42 15.39
N ILE A 111 34.33 17.18 14.97
CA ILE A 111 33.77 17.64 13.70
C ILE A 111 33.39 19.11 13.80
N LYS A 112 32.72 19.52 14.88
CA LYS A 112 32.28 20.90 15.11
C LYS A 112 33.47 21.87 15.09
N GLN A 113 34.56 21.51 15.77
CA GLN A 113 35.77 22.33 15.89
C GLN A 113 36.71 22.24 14.68
N SER A 114 36.58 21.20 13.84
CA SER A 114 37.44 21.03 12.65
C SER A 114 37.42 22.26 11.73
N LYS A 115 38.60 22.70 11.27
CA LYS A 115 38.78 23.82 10.33
C LYS A 115 38.60 23.40 8.86
N ASN A 116 38.51 22.09 8.57
CA ASN A 116 38.41 21.59 7.20
C ASN A 116 37.04 21.85 6.57
N ARG A 117 36.91 23.00 5.91
CA ARG A 117 35.68 23.43 5.24
C ARG A 117 35.28 22.53 4.07
N ALA A 118 36.26 21.93 3.38
CA ALA A 118 36.01 21.09 2.22
C ALA A 118 35.32 19.78 2.60
N LEU A 119 35.82 19.07 3.62
CA LEU A 119 35.21 17.84 4.12
C LEU A 119 33.85 18.10 4.78
N LYS A 120 33.70 19.19 5.55
CA LYS A 120 32.38 19.61 6.09
C LYS A 120 31.35 19.86 4.98
N SER A 121 31.79 20.46 3.87
CA SER A 121 30.91 20.70 2.72
C SER A 121 30.49 19.40 2.03
N LYS A 122 31.35 18.38 2.01
CA LYS A 122 30.99 17.04 1.51
C LYS A 122 30.00 16.36 2.45
N LEU A 123 30.23 16.41 3.77
CA LEU A 123 29.35 15.82 4.79
C LEU A 123 27.92 16.41 4.76
N ARG A 124 27.78 17.74 4.59
CA ARG A 124 26.46 18.38 4.39
C ARG A 124 25.71 17.83 3.18
N ARG A 125 26.44 17.58 2.09
CA ARG A 125 25.90 17.16 0.79
C ARG A 125 25.75 15.64 0.63
N SER A 126 26.13 14.85 1.63
CA SER A 126 26.01 13.38 1.61
C SER A 126 24.59 12.93 1.31
N LYS A 127 24.42 11.91 0.47
CA LYS A 127 23.10 11.39 0.08
C LYS A 127 22.67 10.16 0.87
N SER A 128 23.55 9.65 1.73
CA SER A 128 23.32 8.43 2.50
C SER A 128 24.07 8.47 3.84
N ILE A 129 23.62 7.67 4.80
CA ILE A 129 24.28 7.52 6.11
C ILE A 129 25.74 7.02 5.94
N PRO A 130 26.04 6.02 5.08
CA PRO A 130 27.43 5.61 4.85
C PRO A 130 28.34 6.74 4.34
N GLU A 131 27.83 7.63 3.48
CA GLU A 131 28.60 8.81 3.04
C GLU A 131 28.83 9.80 4.19
N VAL A 132 27.83 10.01 5.07
CA VAL A 132 28.01 10.82 6.29
C VAL A 132 29.12 10.22 7.16
N ASN A 133 29.08 8.91 7.40
CA ASN A 133 30.07 8.20 8.22
C ASN A 133 31.47 8.30 7.64
N LEU A 134 31.62 8.12 6.32
CA LEU A 134 32.89 8.22 5.63
C LEU A 134 33.55 9.58 5.90
N TYR A 135 32.82 10.67 5.65
CA TYR A 135 33.37 12.01 5.84
C TYR A 135 33.54 12.37 7.32
N ALA A 136 32.68 11.85 8.20
CA ALA A 136 32.81 12.03 9.65
C ALA A 136 34.12 11.43 10.16
N ILE A 137 34.41 10.18 9.78
CA ILE A 137 35.65 9.49 10.15
C ILE A 137 36.87 10.24 9.62
N MET A 138 36.83 10.72 8.36
CA MET A 138 37.94 11.52 7.80
C MET A 138 38.18 12.81 8.59
N LEU A 139 37.11 13.51 8.99
CA LEU A 139 37.20 14.73 9.79
C LEU A 139 37.76 14.46 11.18
N VAL A 140 37.27 13.41 11.86
CA VAL A 140 37.76 13.02 13.19
C VAL A 140 39.23 12.62 13.12
N LYS A 141 39.61 11.82 12.13
CA LYS A 141 41.01 11.41 11.91
C LYS A 141 41.93 12.62 11.75
N GLU A 142 41.56 13.57 10.88
CA GLU A 142 42.34 14.80 10.67
C GLU A 142 42.43 15.64 11.96
N THR A 143 41.37 15.71 12.75
CA THR A 143 41.40 16.42 14.04
C THR A 143 42.37 15.77 15.02
N ILE A 144 42.39 14.43 15.09
CA ILE A 144 43.33 13.68 15.94
C ILE A 144 44.78 13.89 15.47
N GLU A 145 45.04 13.75 14.16
CA GLU A 145 46.38 13.95 13.58
C GLU A 145 46.90 15.37 13.81
N ASN A 146 46.03 16.38 13.74
CA ASN A 146 46.42 17.76 14.04
C ASN A 146 46.71 17.97 15.54
N ALA A 147 45.97 17.30 16.43
CA ALA A 147 46.21 17.38 17.87
C ALA A 147 47.48 16.65 18.31
N GLU A 148 47.93 15.64 17.56
CA GLU A 148 49.20 14.93 17.80
C GLU A 148 50.43 15.69 17.26
N GLN A 149 50.24 16.64 16.35
CA GLN A 149 51.32 17.45 15.75
C GLN A 149 51.56 18.80 16.45
N GLU A 150 50.69 19.19 17.39
CA GLU A 150 50.85 20.36 18.28
C GLU A 150 51.51 19.98 19.61
#